data_AF-A0AAV2YHZ7-F1
#
_entry.id   AF-A0AAV2YHZ7-F1
#
_cell.length_a   1.000
_cell.length_b   1.000
_cell.length_c   1.000
_cell.angle_alpha   90.00
_cell.angle_beta   90.00
_cell.angle_gamma   90.00
#
_symmetry.space_group_name_H-M   'P 1'
#
loop_
_entity.id
_entity.type
_entity.pdbx_description
1 polymer ?
#
loop_
_entity_poly.entity_id
_entity_poly.type
_entity_poly.pdbx_seq_one_letter_code
_entity_poly.pdbx_strand_id
1 'polypeptide(L)'
;MSAVDEATRALLRQLIANVQREDNRKDVEYMLEHIVPLLLPAITHLLQSVEANEARMDAGDQNALPIKPIDHLAKYLLRNNPRYNEPVSTLLQSSMGIT
;
A
#
# COMPACT_ATOMS: atom_id res chain seq x y z
N MET A 1 3.64 7.31 -23.24
CA MET A 1 4.06 6.64 -21.99
C MET A 1 3.40 7.41 -20.87
N SER A 2 2.59 6.77 -20.02
CA SER A 2 1.82 7.53 -19.01
C SER A 2 2.76 8.01 -17.89
N ALA A 3 2.39 9.11 -17.22
CA ALA A 3 3.15 9.60 -16.06
C ALA A 3 3.27 8.54 -14.94
N VAL A 4 2.28 7.64 -14.85
CA VAL A 4 2.24 6.52 -13.91
C VAL A 4 3.29 5.46 -14.27
N ASP A 5 3.50 5.19 -15.55
CA ASP A 5 4.51 4.23 -16.01
C ASP A 5 5.93 4.70 -15.67
N GLU A 6 6.20 5.99 -15.81
CA GLU A 6 7.50 6.58 -15.49
C GLU A 6 7.75 6.60 -13.98
N ALA A 7 6.75 7.01 -13.18
CA ALA A 7 6.84 6.98 -11.72
C ALA A 7 7.06 5.56 -11.18
N THR A 8 6.36 4.57 -11.76
CA THR A 8 6.52 3.16 -11.40
C THR A 8 7.92 2.65 -11.76
N ARG A 9 8.43 2.98 -12.95
CA ARG A 9 9.81 2.64 -13.35
C ARG A 9 10.85 3.28 -12.44
N ALA A 10 10.67 4.55 -12.08
CA ALA A 10 11.59 5.26 -11.20
C ALA A 10 11.64 4.60 -9.82
N LEU A 11 10.48 4.24 -9.25
CA LEU A 11 10.37 3.52 -7.99
C LEU A 11 11.07 2.15 -8.04
N LEU A 12 10.78 1.35 -9.08
CA LEU A 12 11.38 0.02 -9.24
C LEU A 12 12.90 0.09 -9.42
N ARG A 13 13.42 1.09 -10.17
CA ARG A 13 14.88 1.29 -10.31
C ARG A 13 15.53 1.62 -8.97
N GLN A 14 14.93 2.50 -8.17
CA GLN A 14 15.44 2.85 -6.86
C GLN A 14 15.40 1.66 -5.90
N LEU A 15 14.32 0.86 -5.92
CA LEU A 15 14.25 -0.39 -5.17
C LEU A 15 15.39 -1.34 -5.56
N ILE A 16 15.60 -1.59 -6.85
CA ILE A 16 16.68 -2.47 -7.34
C ILE A 16 18.06 -1.94 -6.94
N ALA A 17 18.30 -0.64 -7.05
CA ALA A 17 19.57 -0.03 -6.65
C ALA A 17 19.85 -0.21 -5.14
N ASN A 18 18.81 -0.20 -4.31
CA ASN A 18 18.93 -0.45 -2.87
C ASN A 18 19.11 -1.94 -2.54
N VAL A 19 18.53 -2.86 -3.34
CA VAL A 19 18.73 -4.32 -3.21
C VAL A 19 20.21 -4.70 -3.44
N GLN A 20 20.87 -4.02 -4.37
CA GLN A 20 22.25 -4.33 -4.77
C GLN A 20 23.31 -3.93 -3.73
N ARG A 21 22.92 -3.22 -2.67
CA ARG A 21 23.79 -2.85 -1.56
C ARG A 21 23.68 -3.90 -0.46
N GLU A 22 24.75 -4.65 -0.19
CA GLU A 22 24.73 -5.80 0.73
C GLU A 22 24.29 -5.46 2.17
N ASP A 23 24.57 -4.24 2.61
CA ASP A 23 24.20 -3.68 3.91
C ASP A 23 22.67 -3.53 4.10
N ASN A 24 21.89 -3.48 3.02
CA ASN A 24 20.43 -3.32 3.06
C ASN A 24 19.65 -4.57 2.63
N ARG A 25 20.33 -5.67 2.32
CA ARG A 25 19.70 -6.84 1.68
C ARG A 25 18.52 -7.40 2.48
N LYS A 26 18.66 -7.54 3.80
CA LYS A 26 17.58 -8.07 4.66
C LYS A 26 16.38 -7.12 4.77
N ASP A 27 16.64 -5.82 4.88
CA ASP A 27 15.58 -4.81 4.95
C ASP A 27 14.80 -4.74 3.64
N VAL A 28 15.51 -4.89 2.53
CA VAL A 28 14.92 -4.99 1.19
C VAL A 28 14.11 -6.27 1.01
N GLU A 29 14.64 -7.43 1.40
CA GLU A 29 13.91 -8.71 1.35
C GLU A 29 12.61 -8.59 2.17
N TYR A 30 12.69 -8.05 3.39
CA TYR A 30 11.53 -7.78 4.23
C TYR A 30 10.53 -6.81 3.57
N MET A 31 11.02 -5.73 2.96
CA MET A 31 10.17 -4.78 2.24
C MET A 31 9.44 -5.46 1.07
N LEU A 32 10.14 -6.27 0.28
CA LEU A 32 9.57 -6.96 -0.86
C LEU A 32 8.55 -8.02 -0.44
N GLU A 33 8.79 -8.71 0.68
CA GLU A 33 7.93 -9.78 1.17
C GLU A 33 6.68 -9.25 1.89
N HIS A 34 6.81 -8.17 2.67
CA HIS A 34 5.74 -7.74 3.58
C HIS A 34 5.16 -6.36 3.28
N ILE A 35 5.93 -5.45 2.70
CA ILE A 35 5.51 -4.04 2.53
C ILE A 35 4.98 -3.79 1.11
N VAL A 36 5.76 -4.16 0.10
CA VAL A 36 5.43 -3.93 -1.32
C VAL A 36 4.11 -4.59 -1.74
N PRO A 37 3.78 -5.84 -1.32
CA PRO A 37 2.51 -6.47 -1.68
C PRO A 37 1.29 -5.74 -1.13
N LEU A 38 1.46 -4.99 -0.04
CA LEU A 38 0.39 -4.19 0.56
C LEU A 38 0.37 -2.75 -0.01
N LEU A 39 1.54 -2.18 -0.25
CA LEU A 39 1.69 -0.80 -0.69
C LEU A 39 1.31 -0.61 -2.16
N LEU A 40 1.63 -1.56 -3.04
CA LEU A 40 1.29 -1.45 -4.46
C LEU A 40 -0.23 -1.40 -4.70
N PRO A 41 -1.06 -2.31 -4.15
CA PRO A 41 -2.51 -2.20 -4.25
C PRO A 41 -3.06 -0.90 -3.65
N ALA A 42 -2.48 -0.42 -2.55
CA ALA A 42 -2.89 0.82 -1.90
C ALA A 42 -2.67 2.04 -2.82
N ILE A 43 -1.53 2.11 -3.50
CA ILE A 43 -1.20 3.18 -4.45
C ILE A 43 -2.12 3.10 -5.67
N THR A 44 -2.33 1.90 -6.24
CA THR A 44 -3.25 1.72 -7.37
C THR A 44 -4.66 2.16 -7.00
N HIS A 45 -5.16 1.77 -5.83
CA HIS A 45 -6.48 2.18 -5.35
C HIS A 45 -6.56 3.69 -5.13
N LEU A 46 -5.50 4.32 -4.60
CA LEU A 46 -5.43 5.77 -4.46
C LEU A 46 -5.56 6.46 -5.82
N LEU A 47 -4.78 6.03 -6.82
CA LEU A 47 -4.81 6.63 -8.16
C LEU A 47 -6.21 6.53 -8.80
N GLN A 48 -6.83 5.34 -8.72
CA GLN A 48 -8.20 5.14 -9.20
C GLN A 48 -9.22 6.00 -8.45
N SER A 49 -9.03 6.16 -7.14
CA SER A 49 -9.92 7.01 -6.32
C SER A 49 -9.77 8.49 -6.69
N VAL A 50 -8.55 8.95 -6.97
CA VAL A 50 -8.27 10.31 -7.44
C VAL A 50 -8.95 10.56 -8.78
N GLU A 51 -8.75 9.68 -9.77
CA GLU A 51 -9.37 9.81 -11.09
C GLU A 51 -10.91 9.83 -11.00
N ALA A 52 -11.49 8.93 -10.20
CA ALA A 52 -12.94 8.89 -9.99
C ALA A 52 -13.47 10.14 -9.25
N ASN A 53 -12.69 10.70 -8.32
CA ASN A 53 -13.09 11.88 -7.58
C ASN A 53 -12.95 13.15 -8.42
N GLU A 54 -11.92 13.26 -9.26
CA GLU A 54 -11.77 14.34 -10.24
C GLU A 54 -12.97 14.37 -11.19
N ALA A 55 -13.36 13.21 -11.74
CA ALA A 55 -14.56 13.12 -12.59
C ALA A 55 -15.85 13.58 -11.88
N ARG A 56 -15.98 13.33 -10.56
CA ARG A 56 -17.12 13.81 -9.76
C ARG A 56 -17.07 15.31 -9.50
N MET A 57 -15.88 15.85 -9.22
CA MET A 57 -15.67 17.28 -9.04
C MET A 57 -15.98 18.04 -10.33
N ASP A 58 -15.55 17.54 -11.48
CA ASP A 58 -15.83 18.12 -12.80
C ASP A 58 -17.34 18.07 -13.15
N ALA A 59 -18.04 17.03 -12.68
CA ALA A 59 -19.49 16.92 -12.81
C ALA A 59 -20.29 17.82 -11.83
N GLY A 60 -19.61 18.59 -10.96
CA GLY A 60 -20.24 19.52 -10.03
C GLY A 60 -20.87 18.85 -8.79
N ASP A 61 -20.43 17.64 -8.42
CA ASP A 61 -20.88 16.98 -7.19
C ASP A 61 -20.40 17.76 -5.96
N GLN A 62 -21.35 18.37 -5.23
CA GLN A 62 -21.07 19.17 -4.02
C GLN A 62 -20.49 18.34 -2.87
N ASN A 63 -20.58 17.01 -2.93
CA ASN A 63 -20.02 16.10 -1.94
C ASN A 63 -18.62 15.57 -2.32
N ALA A 64 -18.11 15.90 -3.51
CA ALA A 64 -16.78 15.51 -3.92
C ALA A 64 -15.74 16.41 -3.26
N LEU A 65 -14.98 15.86 -2.31
CA LEU A 65 -13.90 16.55 -1.60
C LEU A 65 -12.54 16.09 -2.12
N PRO A 66 -11.51 16.95 -2.14
CA PRO A 66 -10.17 16.54 -2.51
C PRO A 66 -9.67 15.37 -1.64
N ILE A 67 -9.17 14.33 -2.28
CA ILE A 67 -8.57 13.20 -1.59
C ILE A 67 -7.24 13.63 -0.98
N LYS A 68 -7.06 13.34 0.31
CA LYS A 68 -5.77 13.47 1.01
C LYS A 68 -4.97 12.17 0.81
N PRO A 69 -3.90 12.16 0.00
CA PRO A 69 -3.25 10.91 -0.40
C PRO A 69 -2.71 10.08 0.76
N ILE A 70 -2.09 10.75 1.73
CA ILE A 70 -1.50 10.08 2.91
C ILE A 70 -2.58 9.47 3.80
N ASP A 71 -3.68 10.19 4.06
CA ASP A 71 -4.79 9.68 4.88
C ASP A 71 -5.46 8.48 4.20
N HIS A 72 -5.60 8.52 2.87
CA HIS A 72 -6.16 7.44 2.08
C HIS A 72 -5.29 6.18 2.17
N LEU A 73 -3.98 6.33 1.94
CA LEU A 73 -3.02 5.23 2.07
C LEU A 73 -3.02 4.67 3.50
N ALA A 74 -2.95 5.52 4.52
CA ALA A 74 -2.97 5.07 5.91
C ALA A 74 -4.22 4.24 6.23
N LYS A 75 -5.40 4.69 5.80
CA LYS A 75 -6.66 3.95 5.98
C LYS A 75 -6.66 2.62 5.21
N TYR A 76 -6.17 2.62 3.96
CA TYR A 76 -6.11 1.41 3.15
C TYR A 76 -5.18 0.38 3.78
N LEU A 77 -3.97 0.79 4.14
CA LEU A 77 -2.97 -0.08 4.76
C LEU A 77 -3.47 -0.62 6.11
N LEU A 78 -4.12 0.21 6.94
CA LEU A 78 -4.69 -0.23 8.21
C LEU A 78 -5.74 -1.35 8.03
N ARG A 79 -6.62 -1.23 7.02
CA ARG A 79 -7.71 -2.20 6.77
C ARG A 79 -7.25 -3.50 6.14
N ASN A 80 -6.18 -3.45 5.34
CA ASN A 80 -5.74 -4.58 4.52
C ASN A 80 -4.47 -5.24 5.06
N ASN A 81 -3.84 -4.71 6.10
CA ASN A 81 -2.64 -5.30 6.66
C ASN A 81 -2.98 -6.63 7.37
N PRO A 82 -2.43 -7.76 6.89
CA PRO A 82 -2.75 -9.09 7.41
C PRO A 82 -2.50 -9.23 8.91
N ARG A 83 -1.49 -8.53 9.44
CA ARG A 83 -1.16 -8.55 10.88
C ARG A 83 -2.28 -8.00 11.77
N TYR A 84 -3.16 -7.16 11.22
CA TYR A 84 -4.31 -6.61 11.95
C TYR A 84 -5.62 -7.30 11.60
N ASN A 85 -5.61 -8.19 10.60
CA ASN A 85 -6.76 -8.99 10.16
C ASN A 85 -6.72 -10.46 10.63
N GLU A 86 -5.70 -10.87 11.39
CA GLU A 86 -5.77 -12.15 12.08
C GLU A 86 -6.93 -12.13 13.08
N PRO A 87 -7.88 -13.07 13.00
CA PRO A 87 -8.89 -13.21 14.02
C PRO A 87 -8.18 -13.48 15.35
N VAL A 88 -8.50 -12.71 16.38
CA VAL A 88 -7.97 -12.83 17.75
C VAL A 88 -7.99 -14.29 18.28
N SER A 89 -8.84 -15.15 17.71
CA SER A 89 -8.87 -16.60 17.98
C SER A 89 -7.55 -17.33 17.74
N THR A 90 -6.73 -16.99 16.74
CA THR A 90 -5.44 -17.68 16.50
C THR A 90 -4.35 -17.28 17.50
N LEU A 91 -4.40 -16.04 18.01
CA LEU A 91 -3.48 -15.55 19.04
C LEU A 91 -3.79 -16.13 20.43
N LEU A 92 -5.06 -16.43 20.72
CA LEU A 92 -5.46 -17.11 21.96
C LEU A 92 -5.15 -18.62 21.94
N GLN A 93 -5.18 -19.27 20.76
CA GLN A 93 -4.83 -20.70 20.66
C GLN A 93 -3.33 -20.96 20.78
N SER A 94 -2.49 -20.09 20.21
CA SER A 94 -1.03 -20.20 20.28
C SER A 94 -0.46 -19.86 21.66
N SER A 95 -1.20 -19.14 22.50
CA SER A 95 -0.83 -18.82 23.89
C SER A 95 -1.39 -19.79 24.93
N MET A 96 -2.31 -20.69 24.57
CA MET A 96 -2.89 -21.67 25.50
C MET A 96 -2.48 -23.13 25.29
N GLY A 97 -1.65 -23.45 24.28
CA GLY A 97 -1.02 -24.77 24.19
C GLY A 97 -1.99 -25.95 24.29
N ILE A 98 -3.14 -25.88 23.61
CA ILE A 98 -4.06 -27.02 23.49
C ILE A 98 -3.99 -27.51 22.06
N THR A 99 -3.20 -28.56 21.86
CA THR A 99 -3.19 -29.43 20.68
C THR A 99 -4.46 -30.24 20.57
#